data_AF-A0A357G0F1-F1
#
_entry.id   AF-A0A357G0F1-F1
#
_cell.length_a   1.000
_cell.length_b   1.000
_cell.length_c   1.000
_cell.angle_alpha   90.00
_cell.angle_beta   90.00
_cell.angle_gamma   90.00
#
_symmetry.space_group_name_H-M   'P 1'
#
loop_
_entity.id
_entity.type
_entity.pdbx_description
1 polymer ?
#
loop_
_entity_poly.entity_id
_entity_poly.type
_entity_poly.pdbx_seq_one_letter_code
_entity_poly.pdbx_strand_id
1 'polypeptide(L)'
;MNNFSNANRDNGQPASLSPNPAKAMQEMMSTIDALRTIYVRETEALDGADTRTFLSMQDEKLEAARNYQSRIQQMLARKDEMRKADPTLRRRLQEMQNDFSQLAKRNAEALKRMDRCVERLGNTIRRAARDEARKQRSFSYDA
;
A
#
# COMPACT_ATOMS: atom_id res chain seq x y z
N MET A 1 -27.66 -33.97 23.08
CA MET A 1 -27.63 -32.52 23.35
C MET A 1 -26.17 -32.10 23.50
N ASN A 2 -25.79 -31.08 22.74
CA ASN A 2 -24.55 -30.27 22.79
C ASN A 2 -23.24 -30.92 22.30
N ASN A 3 -23.10 -31.02 20.97
CA ASN A 3 -21.78 -30.95 20.32
C ASN A 3 -21.43 -29.46 20.16
N PHE A 4 -20.42 -29.02 20.92
CA PHE A 4 -19.76 -27.75 20.67
C PHE A 4 -19.00 -27.85 19.34
N SER A 5 -19.58 -27.29 18.28
CA SER A 5 -18.87 -27.00 17.04
C SER A 5 -17.71 -26.07 17.34
N ASN A 6 -16.51 -26.64 17.31
CA ASN A 6 -15.26 -25.94 17.47
C ASN A 6 -15.07 -25.04 16.23
N ALA A 7 -15.44 -23.77 16.37
CA ALA A 7 -15.14 -22.72 15.41
C ALA A 7 -13.61 -22.63 15.28
N ASN A 8 -13.10 -23.19 14.18
CA ASN A 8 -11.69 -23.11 13.84
C ASN A 8 -11.36 -21.63 13.67
N ARG A 9 -10.57 -21.12 14.60
CA ARG A 9 -9.98 -19.77 14.56
C ARG A 9 -9.05 -19.74 13.37
N ASP A 10 -9.50 -19.09 12.29
CA ASP A 10 -8.66 -18.72 11.17
C ASP A 10 -7.69 -17.63 11.65
N ASN A 11 -6.62 -18.07 12.33
CA ASN A 11 -5.48 -17.24 12.69
C ASN A 11 -4.86 -16.76 11.39
N GLY A 12 -4.76 -15.44 11.19
CA GLY A 12 -4.30 -14.78 9.96
C GLY A 12 -2.86 -15.10 9.53
N GLN A 13 -2.60 -16.36 9.20
CA GLN A 13 -1.42 -16.80 8.51
C GLN A 13 -1.58 -16.48 7.02
N PRO A 14 -0.61 -15.82 6.38
CA PRO A 14 -0.67 -15.57 4.95
C PRO A 14 -0.78 -16.91 4.23
N ALA A 15 -1.85 -17.09 3.47
CA ALA A 15 -2.14 -18.35 2.78
C ALA A 15 -0.93 -18.78 1.94
N SER A 16 -0.46 -20.00 2.20
CA SER A 16 0.67 -20.63 1.51
C SER A 16 0.39 -20.76 0.01
N LEU A 17 1.41 -20.57 -0.83
CA LEU A 17 1.32 -20.81 -2.26
C LEU A 17 1.09 -22.28 -2.56
N SER A 18 0.36 -22.54 -3.65
CA SER A 18 0.16 -23.89 -4.14
C SER A 18 1.49 -24.63 -4.35
N PRO A 19 1.57 -25.94 -4.02
CA PRO A 19 2.71 -26.77 -4.37
C PRO A 19 2.93 -26.88 -5.89
N ASN A 20 1.90 -26.68 -6.71
CA ASN A 20 2.04 -26.68 -8.16
C ASN A 20 2.66 -25.35 -8.64
N PRO A 21 3.81 -25.34 -9.35
CA PRO A 21 4.48 -24.12 -9.78
C PRO A 21 3.64 -23.19 -10.66
N ALA A 22 2.84 -23.74 -11.59
CA ALA A 22 1.99 -22.95 -12.46
C ALA A 22 0.87 -22.26 -11.66
N LYS A 23 0.25 -22.99 -10.73
CA LYS A 23 -0.77 -22.44 -9.84
C LYS A 23 -0.19 -21.41 -8.87
N ALA A 24 1.00 -21.66 -8.32
CA ALA A 24 1.71 -20.69 -7.47
C ALA A 24 2.00 -19.38 -8.21
N MET A 25 2.43 -19.45 -9.48
CA MET A 25 2.63 -18.26 -10.31
C MET A 25 1.33 -17.49 -10.54
N GLN A 26 0.23 -18.18 -10.82
CA GLN A 26 -1.08 -17.54 -10.97
C GLN A 26 -1.57 -16.88 -9.68
N GLU A 27 -1.40 -17.55 -8.54
CA GLU A 27 -1.72 -16.98 -7.22
C GLU A 27 -0.89 -15.72 -6.93
N MET A 28 0.38 -15.71 -7.33
CA MET A 28 1.24 -14.53 -7.25
C MET A 28 0.76 -13.41 -8.17
N MET A 29 0.35 -13.72 -9.40
CA MET A 29 -0.23 -12.74 -10.34
C MET A 29 -1.48 -12.09 -9.74
N SER A 30 -2.39 -12.88 -9.16
CA SER A 30 -3.59 -12.35 -8.49
C SER A 30 -3.24 -11.46 -7.30
N THR A 31 -2.19 -11.83 -6.55
CA THR A 31 -1.70 -11.02 -5.42
C THR A 31 -1.12 -9.68 -5.89
N ILE A 32 -0.37 -9.68 -7.00
CA ILE A 32 0.13 -8.46 -7.64
C ILE A 32 -1.04 -7.58 -8.08
N ASP A 33 -2.07 -8.15 -8.70
CA ASP A 33 -3.20 -7.38 -9.21
C ASP A 33 -4.07 -6.76 -8.10
N ALA A 34 -4.26 -7.49 -6.99
CA ALA A 34 -4.92 -6.97 -5.79
C ALA A 34 -4.15 -5.75 -5.21
N LEU A 35 -2.83 -5.90 -5.03
CA LEU A 35 -2.00 -4.81 -4.50
C LEU A 35 -1.92 -3.64 -5.48
N ARG A 36 -1.86 -3.91 -6.79
CA ARG A 36 -1.91 -2.90 -7.85
C ARG A 36 -3.20 -2.09 -7.77
N THR A 37 -4.35 -2.73 -7.61
CA THR A 37 -5.66 -2.07 -7.51
C THR A 37 -5.69 -1.07 -6.34
N ILE A 38 -5.13 -1.46 -5.19
CA ILE A 38 -5.01 -0.59 -4.02
C ILE A 38 -4.12 0.62 -4.34
N TYR A 39 -2.96 0.41 -4.97
CA TYR A 39 -2.03 1.50 -5.31
C TYR A 39 -2.61 2.48 -6.35
N VAL A 40 -3.43 2.00 -7.30
CA VAL A 40 -4.16 2.87 -8.23
C VAL A 40 -5.14 3.76 -7.48
N ARG A 41 -6.04 3.16 -6.68
CA ARG A 41 -7.03 3.89 -5.87
C ARG A 41 -6.38 4.90 -4.93
N GLU A 42 -5.26 4.53 -4.33
CA GLU A 42 -4.53 5.40 -3.40
C GLU A 42 -3.88 6.58 -4.13
N THR A 43 -3.33 6.34 -5.32
CA THR A 43 -2.76 7.41 -6.15
C THR A 43 -3.85 8.39 -6.59
N GLU A 44 -5.01 7.90 -6.99
CA GLU A 44 -6.18 8.73 -7.33
C GLU A 44 -6.67 9.55 -6.13
N ALA A 45 -6.75 8.94 -4.94
CA ALA A 45 -7.11 9.65 -3.72
C ALA A 45 -6.09 10.74 -3.35
N LEU A 46 -4.78 10.45 -3.49
CA LEU A 46 -3.72 11.43 -3.23
C LEU A 46 -3.73 12.58 -4.25
N ASP A 47 -3.93 12.29 -5.53
CA ASP A 47 -4.00 13.30 -6.58
C ASP A 47 -5.28 14.16 -6.46
N GLY A 48 -6.38 13.58 -5.99
CA GLY A 48 -7.63 14.29 -5.68
C GLY A 48 -7.65 14.98 -4.29
N ALA A 49 -6.57 14.87 -3.51
CA ALA A 49 -6.50 15.33 -2.13
C ALA A 49 -7.60 14.75 -1.20
N ASP A 50 -8.13 13.58 -1.51
CA ASP A 50 -9.10 12.85 -0.70
C ASP A 50 -8.39 12.08 0.42
N THR A 51 -8.08 12.80 1.50
CA THR A 51 -7.42 12.24 2.68
C THR A 51 -8.26 11.20 3.40
N ARG A 52 -9.60 11.25 3.28
CA ARG A 52 -10.48 10.29 3.95
C ARG A 52 -10.38 8.93 3.29
N THR A 53 -10.50 8.89 1.97
CA THR A 53 -10.34 7.66 1.19
C THR A 53 -8.93 7.10 1.37
N PHE A 54 -7.90 7.94 1.28
CA PHE A 54 -6.52 7.56 1.55
C PHE A 54 -6.36 6.86 2.91
N LEU A 55 -6.80 7.49 4.01
CA LEU A 55 -6.67 6.92 5.36
C LEU A 55 -7.46 5.61 5.52
N SER A 56 -8.64 5.51 4.91
CA SER A 56 -9.49 4.32 5.01
C SER A 56 -8.88 3.08 4.35
N MET A 57 -7.94 3.25 3.42
CA MET A 57 -7.32 2.15 2.66
C MET A 57 -6.05 1.59 3.30
N GLN A 58 -5.54 2.20 4.38
CA GLN A 58 -4.22 1.86 4.93
C GLN A 58 -4.14 0.43 5.50
N ASP A 59 -5.22 -0.05 6.14
CA ASP A 59 -5.28 -1.40 6.68
C ASP A 59 -5.34 -2.46 5.56
N GLU A 60 -6.18 -2.23 4.54
CA GLU A 60 -6.28 -3.06 3.33
C GLU A 60 -4.91 -3.15 2.62
N LYS A 61 -4.22 -2.01 2.48
CA LYS A 61 -2.88 -1.93 1.89
C LYS A 61 -1.85 -2.74 2.69
N LEU A 62 -1.88 -2.63 4.03
CA LEU A 62 -0.94 -3.33 4.90
C LEU A 62 -1.12 -4.85 4.80
N GLU A 63 -2.36 -5.32 4.81
CA GLU A 63 -2.68 -6.74 4.65
C GLU A 63 -2.23 -7.26 3.28
N ALA A 64 -2.60 -6.57 2.20
CA ALA A 64 -2.22 -6.96 0.85
C ALA A 64 -0.69 -6.95 0.65
N ALA A 65 0.02 -5.98 1.23
CA ALA A 65 1.48 -5.90 1.18
C ALA A 65 2.14 -7.06 1.95
N ARG A 66 1.62 -7.45 3.12
CA ARG A 66 2.10 -8.61 3.88
C ARG A 66 1.89 -9.91 3.10
N ASN A 67 0.73 -10.05 2.46
CA ASN A 67 0.41 -11.21 1.64
C ASN A 67 1.35 -11.31 0.42
N TYR A 68 1.58 -10.19 -0.28
CA TYR A 68 2.57 -10.10 -1.36
C TYR A 68 3.98 -10.48 -0.88
N GLN A 69 4.43 -9.92 0.25
CA GLN A 69 5.75 -10.21 0.82
C GLN A 69 5.90 -11.69 1.17
N SER A 70 4.91 -12.29 1.80
CA SER A 70 4.97 -13.71 2.15
C SER A 70 5.05 -14.60 0.90
N ARG A 71 4.22 -14.32 -0.12
CA ARG A 71 4.19 -15.12 -1.34
C ARG A 71 5.45 -14.97 -2.17
N ILE A 72 6.02 -13.76 -2.29
CA ILE A 72 7.29 -13.59 -3.00
C ILE A 72 8.43 -14.33 -2.29
N GLN A 73 8.47 -14.32 -0.95
CA GLN A 73 9.45 -15.08 -0.18
C GLN A 73 9.33 -16.60 -0.43
N GLN A 74 8.11 -17.12 -0.46
CA GLN A 74 7.85 -18.52 -0.79
C GLN A 74 8.25 -18.88 -2.23
N MET A 75 7.99 -18.00 -3.20
CA MET A 75 8.45 -18.19 -4.58
C MET A 75 9.97 -18.19 -4.69
N LEU A 76 10.65 -17.28 -3.98
CA LEU A 76 12.12 -17.20 -3.97
C LEU A 76 12.75 -18.44 -3.34
N ALA A 77 12.18 -18.97 -2.26
CA ALA A 77 12.61 -20.24 -1.67
C ALA A 77 12.48 -21.42 -2.64
N ARG A 78 11.55 -21.34 -3.59
CA ARG A 78 11.25 -22.38 -4.59
C ARG A 78 11.74 -22.02 -5.99
N LYS A 79 12.73 -21.13 -6.13
CA LYS A 79 13.17 -20.57 -7.42
C LYS A 79 13.45 -21.61 -8.49
N ASP A 80 14.04 -22.75 -8.12
CA ASP A 80 14.47 -23.77 -9.09
C ASP A 80 13.26 -24.57 -9.62
N GLU A 81 12.21 -24.75 -8.82
CA GLU A 81 10.92 -25.29 -9.27
C GLU A 81 10.21 -24.29 -10.18
N MET A 82 10.22 -23.01 -9.81
CA MET A 82 9.61 -21.94 -10.61
C MET A 82 10.32 -21.80 -11.97
N ARG A 83 11.63 -22.04 -12.05
CA ARG A 83 12.37 -22.00 -13.30
C ARG A 83 11.97 -23.09 -14.29
N LYS A 84 11.45 -24.21 -13.79
CA LYS A 84 10.97 -25.36 -14.58
C LYS A 84 9.51 -25.20 -15.02
N ALA A 85 8.80 -24.20 -14.49
CA ALA A 85 7.43 -23.90 -14.88
C ALA A 85 7.37 -23.33 -16.31
N ASP A 86 6.14 -23.22 -16.83
CA ASP A 86 5.86 -22.73 -18.17
C ASP A 86 6.55 -21.36 -18.45
N PRO A 87 7.36 -21.26 -19.53
CA PRO A 87 8.07 -20.02 -19.87
C PRO A 87 7.16 -18.81 -20.11
N THR A 88 5.95 -19.03 -20.62
CA THR A 88 4.95 -17.98 -20.89
C THR A 88 4.39 -17.41 -19.59
N LEU A 89 4.06 -18.28 -18.62
CA LEU A 89 3.63 -17.86 -17.29
C LEU A 89 4.71 -17.05 -16.58
N ARG A 90 5.96 -17.49 -16.66
CA ARG A 90 7.10 -16.78 -16.08
C ARG A 90 7.27 -15.39 -16.69
N ARG A 91 7.20 -15.29 -18.02
CA ARG A 91 7.30 -14.00 -18.73
C ARG A 91 6.19 -13.05 -18.31
N ARG A 92 4.94 -13.53 -18.27
CA ARG A 92 3.79 -12.73 -17.84
C ARG A 92 3.94 -12.24 -16.40
N LEU A 93 4.42 -13.10 -15.48
CA LEU A 93 4.64 -12.71 -14.09
C LEU A 93 5.71 -11.61 -13.98
N GLN A 94 6.76 -11.70 -14.79
CA GLN A 94 7.82 -10.71 -14.82
C GLN A 94 7.35 -9.37 -15.40
N GLU A 95 6.53 -9.39 -16.44
CA GLU A 95 5.87 -8.20 -16.98
C GLU A 95 4.98 -7.54 -15.92
N MET A 96 4.14 -8.31 -15.22
CA MET A 96 3.29 -7.79 -14.14
C MET A 96 4.10 -7.20 -12.97
N GLN A 97 5.23 -7.81 -12.59
CA GLN A 97 6.11 -7.23 -11.58
C GLN A 97 6.73 -5.92 -12.03
N ASN A 98 7.15 -5.83 -13.30
CA ASN A 98 7.71 -4.60 -13.85
C ASN A 98 6.69 -3.46 -13.86
N ASP A 99 5.46 -3.74 -14.27
CA ASP A 99 4.37 -2.75 -14.28
C ASP A 99 4.01 -2.31 -12.85
N PHE A 100 3.94 -3.25 -11.92
CA PHE A 100 3.69 -2.96 -10.52
C PHE A 100 4.81 -2.10 -9.89
N SER A 101 6.07 -2.38 -10.23
CA SER A 101 7.23 -1.56 -9.84
C SER A 101 7.09 -0.11 -10.28
N GLN A 102 6.64 0.11 -11.52
CA GLN A 102 6.42 1.47 -12.04
C GLN A 102 5.27 2.17 -11.32
N LEU A 103 4.16 1.47 -11.04
CA LEU A 103 3.05 2.01 -10.27
C LEU A 103 3.46 2.40 -8.85
N ALA A 104 4.22 1.53 -8.16
CA ALA A 104 4.72 1.80 -6.82
C ALA A 104 5.59 3.06 -6.76
N LYS A 105 6.42 3.30 -7.79
CA LYS A 105 7.20 4.54 -7.91
C LYS A 105 6.31 5.77 -8.03
N ARG A 106 5.27 5.73 -8.89
CA ARG A 106 4.32 6.84 -9.06
C ARG A 106 3.56 7.15 -7.78
N ASN A 107 3.10 6.11 -7.07
CA ASN A 107 2.43 6.25 -5.78
C ASN A 107 3.35 6.90 -4.72
N ALA A 108 4.61 6.48 -4.65
CA ALA A 108 5.61 7.09 -3.76
C ALA A 108 5.87 8.58 -4.10
N GLU A 109 5.85 8.94 -5.39
CA GLU A 109 5.94 10.34 -5.81
C GLU A 109 4.71 11.16 -5.40
N ALA A 110 3.50 10.59 -5.52
CA ALA A 110 2.26 11.22 -5.06
C ALA A 110 2.28 11.49 -3.55
N LEU A 111 2.74 10.52 -2.75
CA LEU A 111 2.94 10.68 -1.31
C LEU A 111 3.92 11.83 -1.00
N LYS A 112 5.06 11.89 -1.70
CA LYS A 112 6.04 12.99 -1.54
C LYS A 112 5.48 14.35 -1.94
N ARG A 113 4.54 14.42 -2.88
CA ARG A 113 3.86 15.68 -3.23
C ARG A 113 2.92 16.11 -2.10
N MET A 114 2.16 15.17 -1.55
CA MET A 114 1.23 15.42 -0.44
C MET A 114 1.97 15.90 0.81
N ASP A 115 3.06 15.23 1.18
CA ASP A 115 3.91 15.60 2.33
C ASP A 115 4.40 17.06 2.24
N ARG A 116 4.95 17.45 1.08
CA ARG A 116 5.36 18.83 0.79
C ARG A 116 4.19 19.84 0.81
N CYS A 117 2.97 19.41 0.50
CA CYS A 117 1.79 20.26 0.61
C CYS A 117 1.46 20.54 2.08
N VAL A 118 1.45 19.49 2.90
CA VAL A 118 1.18 19.55 4.34
C VAL A 118 2.24 20.42 5.06
N GLU A 119 3.52 20.25 4.76
CA GLU A 119 4.58 21.08 5.33
C GLU A 119 4.39 22.58 5.01
N ARG A 120 4.04 22.90 3.76
CA ARG A 120 3.77 24.28 3.33
C ARG A 120 2.56 24.86 4.05
N LEU A 121 1.47 24.11 4.17
CA LEU A 121 0.28 24.53 4.93
C LEU A 121 0.64 24.79 6.40
N GLY A 122 1.38 23.89 7.04
CA GLY A 122 1.83 24.07 8.43
C GLY A 122 2.69 25.32 8.62
N ASN A 123 3.58 25.61 7.66
CA ASN A 123 4.38 26.84 7.67
C ASN A 123 3.53 28.10 7.51
N THR A 124 2.51 28.07 6.64
CA THR A 124 1.57 29.18 6.44
C THR A 124 0.74 29.43 7.70
N ILE A 125 0.17 28.39 8.31
CA ILE A 125 -0.59 28.49 9.57
C ILE A 125 0.28 29.07 10.67
N ARG A 126 1.53 28.58 10.81
CA ARG A 126 2.47 29.08 11.81
C ARG A 126 2.82 30.55 11.61
N ARG A 127 2.98 31.01 10.36
CA ARG A 127 3.21 32.43 10.03
C ARG A 127 2.00 33.27 10.38
N ALA A 128 0.80 32.87 9.96
CA ALA A 128 -0.45 33.57 10.29
C ALA A 128 -0.66 33.70 11.81
N ALA A 129 -0.42 32.63 12.57
CA ALA A 129 -0.51 32.66 14.03
C ALA A 129 0.51 33.61 14.67
N ARG A 130 1.75 33.66 14.16
CA ARG A 130 2.77 34.61 14.63
C ARG A 130 2.41 36.06 14.31
N ASP A 131 1.90 36.31 13.11
CA ASP A 131 1.52 37.65 12.67
C ASP A 131 0.33 38.17 13.49
N GLU A 132 -0.63 37.30 13.80
CA GLU A 132 -1.77 37.65 14.65
C GLU A 132 -1.36 37.92 16.11
N ALA A 133 -0.49 37.07 16.68
CA ALA A 133 0.06 37.30 18.02
C ALA A 133 0.87 38.60 18.11
N ARG A 134 1.56 38.99 17.02
CA ARG A 134 2.29 40.27 16.94
C ARG A 134 1.34 41.47 16.87
N LYS A 135 0.27 41.39 16.08
CA LYS A 135 -0.77 42.42 16.03
C LYS A 135 -1.43 42.63 17.40
N GLN A 136 -1.80 41.55 18.09
CA GLN A 136 -2.38 41.66 19.43
C GLN A 136 -1.44 42.31 20.45
N ARG A 137 -0.12 42.09 20.33
CA ARG A 137 0.90 42.76 21.17
C ARG A 137 1.13 44.22 20.82
N SER A 138 0.97 44.64 19.56
CA SER A 138 1.11 46.06 19.19
C SER A 138 -0.07 46.90 19.70
N PHE A 139 -1.28 46.35 19.72
CA PHE A 139 -2.45 47.04 20.29
C PHE A 139 -2.40 47.21 21.82
N SER A 140 -1.53 46.49 22.53
CA SER A 140 -1.41 46.54 24.00
C SER A 140 -0.32 47.46 24.53
N TYR A 141 0.44 48.13 23.65
CA TYR A 141 1.47 49.12 24.02
C TYR A 141 1.09 50.58 23.68
N ASP A 142 -0.06 50.82 23.05
CA ASP A 142 -0.61 52.16 22.75
C ASP A 142 -1.77 52.57 23.69
N ALA A 143 -1.86 51.97 24.89
CA ALA A 143 -2.86 52.29 25.92
C ALA A 143 -2.20 52.67 27.26
#